data_AF-A0A224Y1F3-F1
#
_entry.id   AF-A0A224Y1F3-F1
#
_cell.length_a   1.000
_cell.length_b   1.000
_cell.length_c   1.000
_cell.angle_alpha   90.00
_cell.angle_beta   90.00
_cell.angle_gamma   90.00
#
_symmetry.space_group_name_H-M   'P 1'
#
loop_
_entity.id
_entity.type
_entity.pdbx_description
1 polymer ?
#
loop_
_entity_poly.entity_id
_entity_poly.type
_entity_poly.pdbx_seq_one_letter_code
_entity_poly.pdbx_strand_id
1 'polypeptide(L)'
;MGITWHQLLVITASLFPPIITAEQVVLLDTSKEASLTWTTYPFGPQASTPGWVEESFTNFEKGINWRSYVVCDVAYHSVNNWLWTPFVERGNANRIYIEIIR
;
A
#
# COMPACT_ATOMS: atom_id res chain seq x y z
N MET A 1 -42.97 -40.69 11.99
CA MET A 1 -42.43 -39.38 12.43
C MET A 1 -41.80 -38.72 11.22
N GLY A 2 -42.49 -37.75 10.61
CA GLY A 2 -42.06 -37.10 9.38
C GLY A 2 -41.24 -35.85 9.66
N ILE A 3 -40.34 -35.50 8.73
CA ILE A 3 -39.56 -34.26 8.77
C ILE A 3 -40.54 -33.09 8.64
N THR A 4 -40.51 -32.16 9.60
CA THR A 4 -41.40 -31.00 9.59
C THR A 4 -40.87 -29.92 8.64
N TRP A 5 -41.74 -29.06 8.13
CA TRP A 5 -41.36 -27.96 7.24
C TRP A 5 -40.28 -27.02 7.83
N HIS A 6 -40.25 -26.87 9.16
CA HIS A 6 -39.22 -26.10 9.85
C HIS A 6 -37.85 -26.78 9.80
N GLN A 7 -37.82 -28.11 9.88
CA GLN A 7 -36.58 -28.87 9.72
C GLN A 7 -36.06 -28.76 8.28
N LEU A 8 -36.94 -28.77 7.28
CA LEU A 8 -36.57 -28.52 5.87
C LEU A 8 -35.95 -27.12 5.68
N LEU A 9 -36.53 -26.07 6.27
CA LEU A 9 -36.02 -24.70 6.19
C LEU A 9 -34.64 -24.51 6.86
N VAL A 10 -34.42 -25.16 8.01
CA VAL A 10 -33.12 -25.10 8.70
C VAL A 10 -32.06 -25.87 7.91
N ILE A 11 -32.41 -27.04 7.35
CA ILE A 11 -31.49 -27.82 6.52
C ILE A 11 -31.11 -27.03 5.27
N THR A 12 -32.07 -26.41 4.57
CA THR A 12 -31.74 -25.59 3.40
C THR A 12 -30.87 -24.40 3.77
N ALA A 13 -31.16 -23.67 4.85
CA ALA A 13 -30.33 -22.55 5.31
C ALA A 13 -28.90 -22.97 5.67
N SER A 14 -28.71 -24.18 6.24
CA SER A 14 -27.38 -24.70 6.58
C SER A 14 -26.57 -25.20 5.37
N LEU A 15 -27.24 -25.53 4.26
CA LEU A 15 -26.60 -25.95 3.00
C LEU A 15 -26.09 -24.77 2.16
N PHE A 16 -26.49 -23.53 2.49
CA PHE A 16 -25.98 -22.33 1.85
C PHE A 16 -25.01 -21.61 2.80
N PRO A 17 -23.69 -21.70 2.57
CA PRO A 17 -22.73 -20.96 3.38
C PRO A 17 -22.99 -19.45 3.21
N PRO A 18 -22.79 -18.64 4.27
CA PRO A 18 -22.89 -17.20 4.16
C PRO A 18 -21.85 -16.68 3.15
N ILE A 19 -22.27 -15.76 2.29
CA ILE A 19 -21.36 -15.05 1.40
C ILE A 19 -20.48 -14.16 2.28
N ILE A 20 -19.20 -14.51 2.39
CA ILE A 20 -18.20 -13.66 3.03
C ILE A 20 -17.72 -12.67 1.97
N THR A 21 -18.05 -11.39 2.17
CA THR A 21 -17.46 -10.30 1.38
C THR A 21 -16.25 -9.75 2.12
N ALA A 22 -15.18 -9.43 1.40
CA ALA A 22 -14.05 -8.70 1.92
C ALA A 22 -13.91 -7.42 1.09
N GLU A 23 -13.95 -6.27 1.75
CA GLU A 23 -13.78 -4.96 1.10
C GLU A 23 -12.31 -4.56 1.12
N GLN A 24 -11.77 -4.16 -0.04
CA GLN A 24 -10.47 -3.54 -0.13
C GLN A 24 -10.62 -2.03 0.02
N VAL A 25 -10.02 -1.49 1.08
CA VAL A 25 -9.97 -0.05 1.32
C VAL A 25 -8.54 0.45 1.08
N VAL A 26 -8.40 1.45 0.20
CA VAL A 26 -7.12 2.07 -0.13
C VAL A 26 -6.80 3.11 0.94
N LEU A 27 -5.71 2.90 1.70
CA LEU A 27 -5.26 3.82 2.74
C LEU A 27 -4.25 4.86 2.22
N LEU A 28 -3.46 4.50 1.22
CA LEU A 28 -2.48 5.37 0.56
C LEU A 28 -2.27 4.87 -0.87
N ASP A 29 -2.29 5.79 -1.84
CA ASP A 29 -2.08 5.52 -3.26
C ASP A 29 -1.19 6.61 -3.87
N THR A 30 0.11 6.34 -3.93
CA THR A 30 1.12 7.30 -4.40
C THR A 30 0.99 7.64 -5.89
N SER A 31 0.26 6.82 -6.67
CA SER A 31 0.07 7.05 -8.10
C SER A 31 -0.84 8.24 -8.41
N LYS A 32 -1.60 8.70 -7.41
CA LYS A 32 -2.54 9.82 -7.52
C LYS A 32 -1.99 11.12 -6.94
N GLU A 33 -0.82 11.08 -6.32
CA GLU A 33 -0.23 12.24 -5.63
C GLU A 33 0.63 13.08 -6.57
N ALA A 34 0.45 14.41 -6.48
CA ALA A 34 1.23 15.36 -7.27
C ALA A 34 2.67 15.56 -6.74
N SER A 35 2.88 15.30 -5.44
CA SER A 35 4.17 15.27 -4.74
C SER A 35 4.02 14.39 -3.49
N LEU A 36 5.07 13.67 -3.09
CA LEU A 36 5.01 12.76 -1.94
C LEU A 36 5.53 13.43 -0.68
N THR A 37 6.64 14.16 -0.74
CA THR A 37 7.25 14.90 0.38
C THR A 37 7.52 14.05 1.62
N TRP A 38 7.83 12.77 1.40
CA TRP A 38 8.21 11.82 2.44
C TRP A 38 9.52 12.20 3.11
N THR A 39 9.67 11.75 4.35
CA THR A 39 10.87 12.04 5.14
C THR A 39 12.00 11.12 4.69
N THR A 40 13.20 11.67 4.51
CA THR A 40 14.41 10.92 4.13
C THR A 40 15.47 11.03 5.21
N TYR A 41 16.38 10.07 5.27
CA TYR A 41 17.58 10.10 6.11
C TYR A 41 18.70 9.30 5.44
N PRO A 42 19.98 9.70 5.59
CA PRO A 42 20.46 10.90 6.28
C PRO A 42 20.08 12.18 5.53
N PHE A 43 19.98 13.31 6.25
CA PHE A 43 19.69 14.62 5.67
C PHE A 43 20.63 15.68 6.23
N GLY A 44 20.77 16.79 5.50
CA GLY A 44 21.59 17.93 5.90
C GLY A 44 23.10 17.76 5.63
N PRO A 45 23.93 18.73 6.08
CA PRO A 45 25.35 18.82 5.69
C PRO A 45 26.24 17.67 6.15
N GLN A 46 25.77 16.87 7.10
CA GLN A 46 26.49 15.72 7.65
C GLN A 46 26.13 14.41 6.91
N ALA A 47 25.21 14.44 5.95
CA ALA A 47 24.88 13.27 5.15
C ALA A 47 26.09 12.88 4.28
N SER A 48 26.52 11.62 4.42
CA SER A 48 27.64 11.06 3.66
C SER A 48 27.29 10.70 2.22
N THR A 49 25.99 10.70 1.88
CA THR A 49 25.47 10.38 0.54
C THR A 49 24.28 11.28 0.20
N PRO A 50 23.92 11.40 -1.10
CA PRO A 50 22.69 12.08 -1.52
C PRO A 50 21.40 11.47 -0.94
N GLY A 51 21.33 10.14 -0.81
CA GLY A 51 20.15 9.45 -0.27
C GLY A 51 18.96 9.40 -1.23
N TRP A 52 17.77 9.20 -0.67
CA TRP A 52 16.52 9.14 -1.45
C TRP A 52 16.12 10.51 -1.98
N VAL A 53 15.75 10.58 -3.26
CA VAL A 53 15.30 11.79 -3.95
C VAL A 53 13.94 11.55 -4.59
N GLU A 54 13.03 12.51 -4.47
CA GLU A 54 11.73 12.47 -5.16
C GLU A 54 11.89 12.88 -6.63
N GLU A 55 11.43 12.03 -7.54
CA GLU A 55 11.45 12.25 -8.99
C GLU A 55 10.09 11.96 -9.63
N SER A 56 9.90 12.45 -10.86
CA SER A 56 8.74 12.13 -11.68
C SER A 56 9.01 10.89 -12.52
N PHE A 57 8.14 9.90 -12.41
CA PHE A 57 8.04 8.81 -13.37
C PHE A 57 6.92 9.13 -14.38
N THR A 58 7.30 9.56 -15.58
CA THR A 58 6.37 9.89 -16.65
C THR A 58 6.38 8.86 -17.78
N ASN A 59 5.20 8.40 -18.17
CA ASN A 59 4.99 7.66 -19.42
C ASN A 59 3.87 8.35 -20.21
N PHE A 60 4.25 9.15 -21.20
CA PHE A 60 3.33 9.98 -21.97
C PHE A 60 2.33 9.17 -22.80
N GLU A 61 2.76 8.04 -23.37
CA GLU A 61 1.89 7.16 -24.17
C GLU A 61 0.74 6.57 -23.32
N LYS A 62 1.01 6.32 -22.04
CA LYS A 62 0.04 5.79 -21.08
C LYS A 62 -0.61 6.87 -20.20
N GLY A 63 -0.28 8.14 -20.41
CA GLY A 63 -0.78 9.25 -19.59
C GLY A 63 -0.35 9.20 -18.13
N ILE A 64 0.78 8.55 -17.82
CA ILE A 64 1.29 8.41 -16.45
C ILE A 64 2.20 9.60 -16.12
N ASN A 65 1.99 10.18 -14.95
CA ASN A 65 2.88 11.18 -14.34
C ASN A 65 2.89 10.96 -12.82
N TRP A 66 3.52 9.87 -12.39
CA TRP A 66 3.60 9.51 -10.98
C TRP A 66 4.80 10.17 -10.31
N ARG A 67 4.71 10.30 -9.00
CA ARG A 67 5.86 10.65 -8.16
C ARG A 67 6.43 9.39 -7.54
N SER A 68 7.76 9.28 -7.57
CA SER A 68 8.49 8.14 -7.04
C SER A 68 9.73 8.62 -6.28
N TYR A 69 10.30 7.73 -5.47
CA TYR A 69 11.59 7.94 -4.83
C TYR A 69 12.64 7.05 -5.47
N VAL A 70 13.80 7.63 -5.75
CA VAL A 70 14.96 6.93 -6.32
C VAL A 70 16.19 7.17 -5.45
N VAL A 71 17.12 6.22 -5.47
CA VAL A 71 18.44 6.36 -4.82
C VAL A 71 19.46 5.59 -5.64
N CYS A 72 20.62 6.20 -5.89
CA CYS A 72 21.70 5.61 -6.70
C CYS A 72 23.07 5.85 -6.06
N ASP A 73 23.19 5.55 -4.78
CA ASP A 73 24.42 5.75 -4.01
C ASP A 73 25.43 4.59 -4.17
N VAL A 74 25.48 3.96 -5.34
CA VAL A 74 26.29 2.75 -5.60
C VAL A 74 27.80 2.98 -5.47
N ALA A 75 28.24 4.23 -5.58
CA ALA A 75 29.64 4.63 -5.45
C ALA A 75 30.09 4.87 -4.00
N TYR A 76 29.17 4.83 -3.03
CA TYR A 76 29.46 5.08 -1.62
C TYR A 76 29.52 3.78 -0.83
N HIS A 77 30.40 3.72 0.17
CA HIS A 77 30.49 2.59 1.08
C HIS A 77 29.51 2.74 2.24
N SER A 78 29.02 1.61 2.78
CA SER A 78 28.19 1.56 3.99
C SER A 78 26.92 2.43 3.93
N VAL A 79 26.27 2.46 2.77
CA VAL A 79 25.02 3.20 2.56
C VAL A 79 23.91 2.70 3.50
N ASN A 80 23.14 3.63 4.06
CA ASN A 80 22.05 3.35 4.99
C ASN A 80 20.94 4.41 4.84
N ASN A 81 20.30 4.40 3.68
CA ASN A 81 19.33 5.42 3.28
C ASN A 81 17.91 4.98 3.66
N TRP A 82 17.25 5.76 4.50
CA TRP A 82 15.88 5.53 4.94
C TRP A 82 14.89 6.49 4.28
N LEU A 83 13.66 6.01 4.12
CA LEU A 83 12.54 6.73 3.54
C LEU A 83 11.28 6.34 4.32
N TRP A 84 10.50 7.34 4.75
CA TRP A 84 9.28 7.12 5.54
C TRP A 84 8.11 7.89 4.98
N THR A 85 6.99 7.21 4.83
CA THR A 85 5.71 7.87 4.54
C THR A 85 5.31 8.78 5.71
N PRO A 86 4.47 9.80 5.46
CA PRO A 86 3.64 10.38 6.49
C PRO A 86 2.83 9.31 7.22
N PHE A 87 2.24 9.69 8.34
CA PHE A 87 1.33 8.83 9.08
C PHE A 87 0.15 8.40 8.20
N VAL A 88 -0.11 7.10 8.13
CA VAL A 88 -1.25 6.50 7.40
C VAL A 88 -2.23 5.93 8.42
N GLU A 89 -3.44 6.47 8.46
CA GLU A 89 -4.50 5.99 9.35
C GLU A 89 -5.01 4.61 8.93
N ARG A 90 -4.98 3.64 9.84
CA ARG A 90 -5.46 2.28 9.59
C ARG A 90 -6.99 2.14 9.56
N GLY A 91 -7.72 3.14 10.05
CA GLY A 91 -9.16 3.05 10.32
C GLY A 91 -9.52 1.82 11.18
N ASN A 92 -10.50 1.05 10.71
CA ASN A 92 -10.94 -0.20 11.36
C ASN A 92 -10.18 -1.46 10.88
N ALA A 93 -9.15 -1.31 10.04
CA ALA A 93 -8.43 -2.44 9.50
C ALA A 93 -7.57 -3.14 10.58
N ASN A 94 -7.69 -4.46 10.65
CA ASN A 94 -6.85 -5.33 11.50
C ASN A 94 -5.67 -5.93 10.73
N ARG A 95 -5.70 -5.84 9.40
CA ARG A 95 -4.65 -6.30 8.50
C ARG A 95 -4.45 -5.26 7.41
N ILE A 96 -3.20 -4.88 7.20
CA ILE A 96 -2.78 -3.92 6.18
C ILE A 96 -1.94 -4.69 5.16
N TYR A 97 -2.18 -4.41 3.89
CA TYR A 97 -1.36 -4.90 2.79
C TYR A 97 -0.63 -3.71 2.18
N ILE A 98 0.65 -3.90 1.89
CA ILE A 98 1.51 -2.89 1.25
C ILE A 98 1.94 -3.48 -0.10
N GLU A 99 1.58 -2.79 -1.17
CA GLU A 99 2.03 -3.10 -2.52
C GLU A 99 3.09 -2.08 -2.94
N ILE A 100 4.25 -2.58 -3.39
CA ILE A 100 5.35 -1.75 -3.88
C ILE A 100 5.58 -2.12 -5.34
N ILE A 101 5.46 -1.13 -6.21
CA ILE A 101 5.70 -1.27 -7.64
C ILE A 101 7.18 -1.02 -7.92
N ARG A 102 7.79 -1.88 -8.74
CA ARG A 102 9.19 -1.78 -9.19
C ARG A 102 9.26 -1.27 -10.62
#